data_AF-A0A1I7AVM6-F1
#
_entry.id   AF-A0A1I7AVM6-F1
#
_cell.length_a   1.000
_cell.length_b   1.000
_cell.length_c   1.000
_cell.angle_alpha   90.00
_cell.angle_beta   90.00
_cell.angle_gamma   90.00
#
_symmetry.space_group_name_H-M   'P 1'
#
loop_
_entity.id
_entity.type
_entity.pdbx_description
1 polymer ?
#
loop_
_entity_poly.entity_id
_entity_poly.type
_entity_poly.pdbx_seq_one_letter_code
_entity_poly.pdbx_strand_id
1 'polypeptide(L)' 'MIEELVPDGLWRRIAPLLPPPKPRRHRYPGRRPIDDRAALAGIVFVLKTGITWNQLLASLVG' A
#
# COMPACT_ATOMS: atom_id res chain seq x y z
N MET A 1 7.54 9.94 3.94
CA MET A 1 6.85 9.02 4.87
C MET A 1 6.78 7.58 4.36
N ILE A 2 6.39 7.31 3.10
CA ILE A 2 6.47 5.94 2.54
C ILE A 2 7.89 5.38 2.63
N GLU A 3 8.92 6.15 2.23
CA GLU A 3 10.33 5.72 2.36
C GLU A 3 10.79 5.51 3.82
N GLU A 4 10.16 6.17 4.78
CA GLU A 4 10.49 6.03 6.20
C GLU A 4 9.87 4.76 6.79
N LEU A 5 8.63 4.45 6.38
CA LEU A 5 7.89 3.26 6.84
C LEU A 5 8.29 2.01 6.07
N VAL A 6 8.58 2.17 4.78
CA VAL A 6 8.96 1.13 3.83
C VAL A 6 10.17 1.62 3.03
N PRO A 7 11.39 1.52 3.58
CA PRO A 7 12.62 1.88 2.87
C PRO A 7 12.87 1.01 1.65
N ASP A 8 13.61 1.52 0.66
CA ASP A 8 13.91 0.81 -0.60
C ASP A 8 14.47 -0.60 -0.38
N GLY A 9 15.38 -0.76 0.58
CA GLY A 9 15.99 -2.06 0.88
C GLY A 9 14.98 -3.10 1.36
N LEU A 10 13.95 -2.66 2.09
CA LEU A 10 12.83 -3.52 2.51
C LEU A 10 11.91 -3.80 1.32
N TRP A 11 11.55 -2.77 0.56
CA TRP A 11 10.66 -2.92 -0.60
C TRP A 11 11.22 -3.88 -1.65
N ARG A 12 12.53 -3.80 -1.96
CA ARG A 12 13.20 -4.71 -2.90
C ARG A 12 13.10 -6.19 -2.50
N ARG A 13 12.96 -6.49 -1.20
CA ARG A 13 12.78 -7.86 -0.71
C ARG A 13 11.33 -8.31 -0.75
N ILE A 14 10.38 -7.40 -0.56
CA ILE A 14 8.95 -7.71 -0.50
C ILE A 14 8.31 -7.74 -1.89
N ALA A 15 8.62 -6.77 -2.76
CA ALA A 15 7.98 -6.63 -4.07
C ALA A 15 8.00 -7.93 -4.92
N PRO A 16 9.09 -8.72 -4.97
CA PRO A 16 9.12 -9.97 -5.72
C PRO A 16 8.22 -11.08 -5.15
N LEU A 17 7.79 -10.96 -3.89
CA LEU A 17 6.92 -11.94 -3.23
C LEU A 17 5.43 -11.69 -3.54
N LEU A 18 5.09 -10.52 -4.09
CA LEU A 18 3.72 -10.18 -4.43
C LEU A 18 3.28 -10.98 -5.66
N PRO A 19 2.02 -11.46 -5.68
CA PRO A 19 1.48 -12.07 -6.87
C PRO A 19 1.42 -11.03 -8.01
N PRO A 20 1.45 -11.49 -9.28
CA PRO A 20 1.30 -10.58 -10.41
C PRO A 20 -0.01 -9.78 -10.32
N PRO A 21 -0.03 -8.52 -10.80
CA PRO A 21 -1.22 -7.70 -10.76
C PRO A 21 -2.39 -8.38 -11.47
N LYS A 22 -3.55 -8.46 -10.80
CA LYS A 22 -4.74 -9.04 -11.42
C LYS A 22 -5.14 -8.22 -12.65
N PRO A 23 -5.47 -8.86 -13.78
CA PRO A 23 -5.93 -8.15 -14.96
C PRO A 23 -7.18 -7.34 -14.62
N ARG A 24 -7.17 -6.08 -15.06
CA ARG A 24 -8.25 -5.15 -14.80
C ARG A 24 -9.49 -5.57 -15.59
N ARG A 25 -10.65 -5.56 -14.94
CA ARG A 25 -11.93 -5.84 -15.62
C ARG A 25 -12.16 -4.81 -16.73
N HIS A 26 -12.54 -5.28 -17.92
CA HIS A 26 -12.86 -4.40 -19.03
C HIS A 26 -14.16 -3.61 -18.79
N ARG A 27 -15.20 -4.29 -18.29
CA ARG A 27 -16.50 -3.68 -17.98
C ARG A 27 -16.61 -3.40 -16.47
N TYR A 28 -16.99 -2.18 -16.11
CA TYR A 28 -17.11 -1.70 -14.72
C TYR A 28 -15.82 -1.89 -13.88
N PRO A 29 -14.72 -1.20 -14.25
CA PRO A 29 -13.40 -1.46 -13.66
C PRO A 29 -13.22 -1.05 -12.20
N GLY A 30 -14.19 -0.38 -11.57
CA GLY A 30 -14.08 0.12 -10.20
C GLY A 30 -12.97 1.17 -10.00
N ARG A 31 -12.67 1.48 -8.73
CA ARG A 31 -11.56 2.38 -8.36
C ARG A 31 -10.23 1.71 -8.69
N ARG A 32 -9.27 2.50 -9.20
CA ARG A 32 -7.89 2.01 -9.40
C ARG A 32 -7.29 1.59 -8.05
N PRO A 33 -6.61 0.44 -7.97
CA PRO A 33 -5.79 0.11 -6.82
C PRO A 33 -4.74 1.21 -6.59
N ILE A 34 -4.42 1.44 -5.32
CA ILE A 34 -3.26 2.26 -4.96
C ILE A 34 -1.98 1.46 -5.22
N ASP A 35 -0.85 2.15 -5.22
CA ASP A 35 0.46 1.49 -5.30
C ASP A 35 0.69 0.54 -4.11
N ASP A 36 1.25 -0.64 -4.38
CA ASP A 36 1.41 -1.69 -3.36
C ASP A 36 2.38 -1.26 -2.24
N ARG A 37 3.39 -0.46 -2.56
CA ARG A 37 4.33 0.07 -1.55
C ARG A 37 3.63 1.07 -0.65
N ALA A 38 2.77 1.90 -1.23
CA ALA A 38 1.95 2.83 -0.48
C ALA A 38 0.94 2.10 0.43
N ALA A 39 0.31 1.04 -0.08
CA ALA A 39 -0.55 0.17 0.74
C ALA A 39 0.20 -0.44 1.92
N LEU A 40 1.40 -0.97 1.69
CA LEU A 40 2.26 -1.52 2.75
C LEU A 40 2.64 -0.45 3.79
N ALA A 41 2.96 0.77 3.35
CA ALA A 41 3.24 1.88 4.26
C ALA A 41 2.04 2.19 5.17
N GLY A 42 0.82 2.16 4.63
CA GLY A 42 -0.41 2.32 5.41
C GLY A 42 -0.59 1.24 6.47
N ILE A 43 -0.36 -0.02 6.11
CA ILE A 43 -0.38 -1.16 7.04
C ILE A 43 0.62 -0.94 8.17
N VAL A 44 1.88 -0.62 7.84
CA VAL A 44 2.95 -0.40 8.83
C VAL A 44 2.62 0.79 9.73
N PHE A 45 2.05 1.87 9.20
CA PHE A 45 1.65 3.04 9.97
C PHE A 45 0.56 2.71 11.00
N VAL A 46 -0.50 2.02 10.57
CA VAL A 46 -1.58 1.54 11.44
C VAL A 46 -1.01 0.66 12.57
N LEU A 47 -0.12 -0.27 12.23
CA LEU A 47 0.50 -1.16 13.22
C LEU A 47 1.40 -0.40 14.22
N LYS A 48 2.13 0.64 13.78
CA LYS A 48 2.98 1.45 14.67
C LYS A 48 2.20 2.38 15.59
N THR A 49 1.08 2.93 15.12
CA THR A 49 0.34 3.98 15.81
C THR A 49 -0.88 3.46 16.58
N GLY A 50 -1.37 2.27 16.24
CA GLY A 50 -2.56 1.68 16.86
C GLY A 50 -3.88 2.32 16.44
N ILE A 51 -3.88 3.21 15.44
CA ILE A 51 -5.11 3.84 14.94
C ILE A 51 -5.98 2.84 14.18
N THR A 52 -7.25 3.16 14.02
CA THR A 52 -8.14 2.39 13.14
C THR A 52 -7.95 2.77 11.67
N TRP A 53 -8.35 1.89 10.75
CA TRP A 53 -8.31 2.16 9.31
C TRP A 53 -9.07 3.42 8.89
N ASN A 54 -10.18 3.75 9.55
CA ASN A 54 -10.98 4.95 9.25
C ASN A 54 -10.25 6.25 9.62
N GLN A 55 -9.26 6.18 10.52
CA GLN A 55 -8.45 7.33 10.93
C GLN A 55 -7.20 7.50 10.05
N LEU A 56 -6.89 6.53 9.18
CA LEU A 56 -5.77 6.64 8.26
C LEU A 56 -6.08 7.70 7.20
N LEU A 57 -5.31 8.80 7.23
CA LEU A 57 -5.47 9.87 6.25
C LEU A 57 -5.08 9.36 4.85
N ALA A 58 -5.98 9.58 3.88
CA ALA A 58 -5.74 9.17 2.50
C ALA A 58 -4.46 9.77 1.91
N SER A 59 -4.11 11.00 2.29
CA SER A 59 -2.89 11.71 1.87
C SER A 59 -1.58 11.07 2.36
N LEU A 60 -1.64 10.12 3.30
CA LEU A 60 -0.43 9.41 3.79
C LEU A 60 -0.01 8.26 2.85
N VAL A 61 -0.93 7.79 2.01
CA VAL A 61 -0.76 6.56 1.21
C VAL A 61 -1.33 6.67 -0.22
N GLY A 62 -1.84 7.83 -0.64
CA GLY A 62 -2.48 8.01 -1.94
C GLY A 62 -2.44 9.44 -2.44
#